data_AF-R7JFN7-F1
#
_entry.id   AF-R7JFN7-F1
#
_cell.length_a   1.000
_cell.length_b   1.000
_cell.length_c   1.000
_cell.angle_alpha   90.00
_cell.angle_beta   90.00
_cell.angle_gamma   90.00
#
_symmetry.space_group_name_H-M   'P 1'
#
loop_
_entity.id
_entity.type
_entity.pdbx_description
1 polymer ?
#
loop_
_entity_poly.entity_id
_entity_poly.type
_entity_poly.pdbx_seq_one_letter_code
_entity_poly.pdbx_strand_id
1 'polypeptide(L)'
;MFIHYNMATYHQEQWAYPFHDPKSFKPVKLDCKQWAQGAKSAGMKYAVFTAKHHDGFCLWDTSVSGYDIANSDYKGLDIVKEYVEAFRAEGIKIGLYFSVMDWHHGIDKGKINQENIAFMKRQLTELLTNYGEIICIVIDGWGSKWGGPTFEELPFSVLADHIHSIQPNCLVINHSCNTSLEQSQIIHYEATHGQHCPYDNTIPSQQGPTLQPAWFWEPGFEQAELKSVSDVNAELHFANNHYTNYLLNVSPNIDGLLDDNVIKRLKEIGELVQVTTEKMTSLPTRTEVNRLVKVKASSQEKGYEAQHVIDANLHTNWKFLTTDKERWVELNYGKPETFNKVICGEFYRDIKKFKIEAYVNHKWREIAHGEEMGVNFHASFKAVTAQKYRLTILDCDRIPLLSEITFVQY
;
A
#
# COMPACT_ATOMS: atom_id res chain seq x y z
N MET A 1 -0.37 -10.09 -6.75
CA MET A 1 0.59 -9.18 -7.42
C MET A 1 -0.10 -7.85 -7.70
N PHE A 2 0.49 -6.74 -7.28
CA PHE A 2 0.10 -5.41 -7.74
C PHE A 2 0.99 -5.04 -8.93
N ILE A 3 0.46 -4.35 -9.93
CA ILE A 3 1.22 -3.92 -11.11
C ILE A 3 0.95 -2.44 -11.32
N HIS A 4 1.95 -1.62 -11.03
CA HIS A 4 1.95 -0.19 -11.35
C HIS A 4 2.71 0.04 -12.66
N TYR A 5 1.95 0.45 -13.66
CA TYR A 5 2.46 0.79 -14.99
C TYR A 5 1.56 1.87 -15.57
N ASN A 6 2.09 3.06 -15.87
CA ASN A 6 1.34 4.19 -16.42
C ASN A 6 2.35 5.24 -16.95
N MET A 7 1.92 6.48 -17.25
CA MET A 7 2.77 7.63 -17.61
C MET A 7 3.96 7.81 -16.68
N ALA A 8 3.75 7.60 -15.39
CA ALA A 8 4.78 7.56 -14.34
C ALA A 8 6.04 6.78 -14.75
N THR A 9 5.89 5.60 -15.36
CA THR A 9 7.00 4.76 -15.82
C THR A 9 7.85 5.42 -16.91
N TYR A 10 7.24 6.22 -17.78
CA TYR A 10 7.92 6.87 -18.91
C TYR A 10 8.59 8.20 -18.53
N HIS A 11 8.10 8.82 -17.45
CA HIS A 11 8.55 10.13 -17.00
C HIS A 11 9.37 10.10 -15.71
N GLN A 12 9.67 8.90 -15.17
CA GLN A 12 10.47 8.71 -13.96
C GLN A 12 9.84 9.41 -12.74
N GLU A 13 8.52 9.32 -12.68
CA GLU A 13 7.69 9.95 -11.67
C GLU A 13 6.98 8.84 -10.90
N GLN A 14 6.92 8.92 -9.57
CA GLN A 14 6.00 8.06 -8.82
C GLN A 14 4.56 8.59 -8.95
N TRP A 15 4.41 9.91 -9.04
CA TRP A 15 3.15 10.63 -9.18
C TRP A 15 3.23 11.50 -10.43
N ALA A 16 2.64 11.04 -11.53
CA ALA A 16 2.89 11.64 -12.82
C ALA A 16 2.24 13.01 -13.02
N TYR A 17 2.88 13.88 -13.81
CA TYR A 17 2.28 15.14 -14.22
C TYR A 17 1.06 14.89 -15.13
N PRO A 18 -0.12 15.45 -14.83
CA PRO A 18 -1.39 15.09 -15.48
C PRO A 18 -1.54 15.51 -16.94
N PHE A 19 -0.59 16.26 -17.51
CA PHE A 19 -0.69 16.78 -18.89
C PHE A 19 0.51 16.38 -19.75
N HIS A 20 1.21 15.30 -19.39
CA HIS A 20 2.16 14.67 -20.32
C HIS A 20 1.45 14.29 -21.62
N ASP A 21 2.08 14.53 -22.78
CA ASP A 21 1.52 14.15 -24.08
C ASP A 21 1.24 12.63 -24.11
N PRO A 22 0.00 12.16 -24.37
CA PRO A 22 -0.32 10.74 -24.54
C PRO A 22 0.67 9.95 -25.40
N LYS A 23 1.27 10.59 -26.43
CA LYS A 23 2.27 9.96 -27.31
C LYS A 23 3.59 9.60 -26.62
N SER A 24 3.86 10.18 -25.45
CA SER A 24 5.03 9.82 -24.65
C SER A 24 4.90 8.44 -24.00
N PHE A 25 3.68 7.90 -23.87
CA PHE A 25 3.44 6.51 -23.48
C PHE A 25 3.63 5.60 -24.70
N LYS A 26 4.73 4.84 -24.73
CA LYS A 26 5.17 4.14 -25.95
C LYS A 26 5.86 2.80 -25.67
N PRO A 27 5.14 1.80 -25.14
CA PRO A 27 5.75 0.50 -24.94
C PRO A 27 6.15 -0.11 -26.28
N VAL A 28 7.38 -0.61 -26.37
CA VAL A 28 7.93 -1.17 -27.61
C VAL A 28 7.89 -2.69 -27.66
N LYS A 29 7.80 -3.35 -26.50
CA LYS A 29 7.85 -4.81 -26.34
C LYS A 29 6.85 -5.29 -25.28
N LEU A 30 5.72 -4.58 -25.10
CA LEU A 30 4.71 -4.96 -24.12
C LEU A 30 4.38 -6.45 -24.23
N ASP A 31 4.48 -7.17 -23.11
CA ASP A 31 4.10 -8.57 -23.05
C ASP A 31 3.45 -8.89 -21.71
N CYS A 32 2.14 -8.74 -21.63
CA CYS A 32 1.37 -9.12 -20.45
C CYS A 32 1.45 -10.63 -20.15
N LYS A 33 1.79 -11.48 -21.14
CA LYS A 33 2.02 -12.92 -20.89
C LYS A 33 3.31 -13.13 -20.10
N GLN A 34 4.37 -12.36 -20.38
CA GLN A 34 5.58 -12.38 -19.58
C GLN A 34 5.28 -12.00 -18.13
N TRP A 35 4.43 -10.99 -17.91
CA TRP A 35 4.00 -10.59 -16.57
C TRP A 35 3.21 -11.71 -15.86
N ALA A 36 2.24 -12.30 -16.56
CA ALA A 36 1.42 -13.40 -16.04
C ALA A 36 2.26 -14.65 -15.70
N GLN A 37 3.25 -14.97 -16.54
CA GLN A 37 4.20 -16.07 -16.31
C GLN A 37 5.07 -15.81 -15.08
N GLY A 38 5.57 -14.58 -14.90
CA GLY A 38 6.29 -14.19 -13.68
C GLY A 38 5.41 -14.26 -12.43
N ALA A 39 4.15 -13.84 -12.52
CA ALA A 39 3.19 -13.95 -11.44
C ALA A 39 2.91 -15.41 -11.06
N LYS A 40 2.71 -16.27 -12.06
CA LYS A 40 2.51 -17.70 -11.87
C LYS A 40 3.74 -18.37 -11.28
N SER A 41 4.94 -18.03 -11.75
CA SER A 41 6.18 -18.60 -11.21
C SER A 41 6.40 -18.25 -9.75
N ALA A 42 5.86 -17.13 -9.27
CA ALA A 42 5.85 -16.74 -7.86
C ALA A 42 4.67 -17.29 -7.04
N GLY A 43 3.79 -18.10 -7.65
CA GLY A 43 2.64 -18.70 -6.96
C GLY A 43 1.46 -17.75 -6.70
N MET A 44 1.42 -16.58 -7.34
CA MET A 44 0.38 -15.56 -7.15
C MET A 44 -1.02 -16.11 -7.49
N LYS A 45 -2.03 -15.77 -6.68
CA LYS A 45 -3.42 -16.24 -6.86
C LYS A 45 -4.36 -15.19 -7.44
N TYR A 46 -4.00 -13.93 -7.31
CA TYR A 46 -4.70 -12.80 -7.91
C TYR A 46 -3.72 -11.70 -8.26
N ALA A 47 -4.11 -10.83 -9.18
CA ALA A 47 -3.39 -9.63 -9.53
C ALA A 47 -4.30 -8.39 -9.51
N VAL A 48 -3.72 -7.22 -9.29
CA VAL A 48 -4.37 -5.91 -9.36
C VAL A 48 -3.54 -5.04 -10.30
N PHE A 49 -4.15 -4.47 -11.33
CA PHE A 49 -3.47 -3.64 -12.33
C PHE A 49 -3.98 -2.20 -12.30
N THR A 50 -3.07 -1.23 -12.34
CA THR A 50 -3.39 0.22 -12.36
C THR A 50 -4.02 0.64 -13.68
N ALA A 51 -5.33 0.44 -13.85
CA ALA A 51 -6.04 0.85 -15.06
C ALA A 51 -5.99 2.39 -15.27
N LYS A 52 -6.04 3.14 -14.17
CA LYS A 52 -5.87 4.61 -14.13
C LYS A 52 -5.22 5.04 -12.82
N HIS A 53 -4.15 5.83 -12.88
CA HIS A 53 -3.49 6.43 -11.71
C HIS A 53 -3.89 7.91 -11.53
N HIS A 54 -3.31 8.62 -10.56
CA HIS A 54 -3.72 9.98 -10.17
C HIS A 54 -3.60 11.04 -11.28
N ASP A 55 -2.68 10.83 -12.22
CA ASP A 55 -2.50 11.68 -13.39
C ASP A 55 -3.72 11.66 -14.33
N GLY A 56 -4.56 10.62 -14.25
CA GLY A 56 -5.80 10.52 -15.02
C GLY A 56 -5.68 9.75 -16.34
N PHE A 57 -4.48 9.33 -16.74
CA PHE A 57 -4.27 8.59 -17.99
C PHE A 57 -4.83 7.17 -17.90
N CYS A 58 -5.75 6.84 -18.81
CA CYS A 58 -6.42 5.55 -18.86
C CYS A 58 -5.68 4.55 -19.77
N LEU A 59 -5.43 3.34 -19.28
CA LEU A 59 -4.73 2.28 -20.03
C LEU A 59 -5.66 1.42 -20.91
N TRP A 60 -6.88 1.89 -21.11
CA TRP A 60 -7.85 1.39 -22.07
C TRP A 60 -8.44 2.56 -22.87
N ASP A 61 -9.03 2.27 -24.02
CA ASP A 61 -9.75 3.26 -24.84
C ASP A 61 -11.07 3.60 -24.15
N THR A 62 -11.10 4.72 -23.41
CA THR A 62 -12.27 5.13 -22.63
C THR A 62 -13.14 6.04 -23.47
N SER A 63 -14.46 5.83 -23.46
CA SER A 63 -15.37 6.63 -24.30
C SER A 63 -15.60 8.06 -23.79
N VAL A 64 -15.05 8.40 -22.61
CA VAL A 64 -15.38 9.63 -21.89
C VAL A 64 -14.24 10.63 -21.77
N SER A 65 -13.02 10.30 -22.20
CA SER A 65 -11.84 11.18 -22.18
C SER A 65 -10.95 10.92 -23.38
N GLY A 66 -10.18 11.93 -23.80
CA GLY A 66 -9.08 11.76 -24.76
C GLY A 66 -7.70 11.60 -24.09
N TYR A 67 -7.65 11.54 -22.75
CA TYR A 67 -6.43 11.31 -22.00
C TYR A 67 -6.26 9.84 -21.66
N ASP A 68 -5.99 9.07 -22.69
CA ASP A 68 -5.97 7.62 -22.64
C ASP A 68 -5.01 7.02 -23.66
N ILE A 69 -4.88 5.70 -23.59
CA ILE A 69 -3.98 4.95 -24.45
C ILE A 69 -4.35 5.08 -25.92
N ALA A 70 -5.62 5.30 -26.26
CA ALA A 70 -6.07 5.43 -27.65
C ALA A 70 -5.43 6.63 -28.37
N ASN A 71 -5.03 7.66 -27.60
CA ASN A 71 -4.33 8.83 -28.10
C ASN A 71 -2.78 8.72 -28.02
N SER A 72 -2.25 7.56 -27.60
CA SER A 72 -0.81 7.27 -27.59
C SER A 72 -0.29 6.76 -28.95
N ASP A 73 1.04 6.65 -29.09
CA ASP A 73 1.66 6.10 -30.30
C ASP A 73 1.68 4.56 -30.33
N TYR A 74 1.29 3.91 -29.23
CA TYR A 74 1.25 2.44 -29.13
C TYR A 74 0.21 1.84 -30.08
N LYS A 75 0.54 0.72 -30.74
CA LYS A 75 -0.35 0.02 -31.68
C LYS A 75 -0.81 -1.29 -31.03
N GLY A 76 -2.13 -1.52 -30.93
CA GLY A 76 -2.71 -2.70 -30.24
C GLY A 76 -3.45 -2.33 -28.95
N LEU A 77 -4.15 -1.20 -28.97
CA LEU A 77 -4.62 -0.44 -27.82
C LEU A 77 -5.70 -1.15 -26.99
N ASP A 78 -5.32 -1.78 -25.88
CA ASP A 78 -6.10 -2.00 -24.65
C ASP A 78 -5.25 -2.86 -23.69
N ILE A 79 -4.42 -2.23 -22.85
CA ILE A 79 -3.53 -2.98 -21.95
C ILE A 79 -4.32 -3.66 -20.84
N VAL A 80 -5.45 -3.08 -20.42
CA VAL A 80 -6.33 -3.70 -19.43
C VAL A 80 -6.81 -5.06 -19.94
N LYS A 81 -7.23 -5.15 -21.22
CA LYS A 81 -7.59 -6.41 -21.86
C LYS A 81 -6.42 -7.38 -21.97
N GLU A 82 -5.26 -6.93 -22.44
CA GLU A 82 -4.07 -7.80 -22.56
C GLU A 82 -3.68 -8.41 -21.20
N TYR A 83 -3.69 -7.61 -20.14
CA TYR A 83 -3.48 -8.05 -18.76
C TYR A 83 -4.52 -9.07 -18.32
N VAL A 84 -5.82 -8.75 -18.49
CA VAL A 84 -6.93 -9.62 -18.09
C VAL A 84 -6.83 -10.98 -18.76
N GLU A 85 -6.61 -11.01 -20.08
CA GLU A 85 -6.52 -12.24 -20.86
C GLU A 85 -5.29 -13.07 -20.48
N ALA A 86 -4.11 -12.44 -20.37
CA ALA A 86 -2.87 -13.12 -20.01
C ALA A 86 -2.91 -13.75 -18.61
N PHE A 87 -3.39 -13.01 -17.60
CA PHE A 87 -3.43 -13.50 -16.23
C PHE A 87 -4.50 -14.58 -16.05
N ARG A 88 -5.65 -14.48 -16.71
CA ARG A 88 -6.67 -15.55 -16.70
C ARG A 88 -6.19 -16.82 -17.38
N ALA A 89 -5.42 -16.72 -18.47
CA ALA A 89 -4.82 -17.88 -19.12
C ALA A 89 -3.91 -18.68 -18.17
N GLU A 90 -3.32 -18.00 -17.18
CA GLU A 90 -2.51 -18.62 -16.12
C GLU A 90 -3.30 -18.99 -14.85
N GLY A 91 -4.63 -18.84 -14.86
CA GLY A 91 -5.51 -19.17 -13.74
C GLY A 91 -5.47 -18.16 -12.58
N ILE A 92 -4.97 -16.95 -12.83
CA ILE A 92 -4.85 -15.88 -11.84
C ILE A 92 -6.11 -15.02 -11.85
N LYS A 93 -6.69 -14.75 -10.67
CA LYS A 93 -7.88 -13.90 -10.54
C LYS A 93 -7.55 -12.42 -10.79
N ILE A 94 -8.52 -11.68 -11.30
CA ILE A 94 -8.32 -10.31 -11.78
C ILE A 94 -8.97 -9.30 -10.85
N GLY A 95 -8.16 -8.39 -10.31
CA GLY A 95 -8.57 -7.11 -9.75
C GLY A 95 -8.01 -5.95 -10.58
N LEU A 96 -8.58 -4.76 -10.35
CA LEU A 96 -8.15 -3.52 -11.00
C LEU A 96 -7.93 -2.44 -9.94
N TYR A 97 -7.09 -1.47 -10.27
CA TYR A 97 -6.94 -0.25 -9.49
C TYR A 97 -7.48 0.95 -10.29
N PHE A 98 -8.15 1.84 -9.59
CA PHE A 98 -8.74 3.05 -10.16
C PHE A 98 -8.59 4.23 -9.21
N SER A 99 -7.88 5.28 -9.62
CA SER A 99 -7.83 6.51 -8.85
C SER A 99 -9.09 7.36 -9.02
N VAL A 100 -9.72 7.77 -7.92
CA VAL A 100 -10.77 8.81 -7.92
C VAL A 100 -10.18 10.22 -7.87
N MET A 101 -8.95 10.37 -7.39
CA MET A 101 -8.17 11.58 -7.60
C MET A 101 -7.71 11.61 -9.06
N ASP A 102 -8.09 12.63 -9.80
CA ASP A 102 -7.83 12.72 -11.24
C ASP A 102 -7.43 14.15 -11.58
N TRP A 103 -6.11 14.41 -11.59
CA TRP A 103 -5.61 15.76 -11.77
C TRP A 103 -5.79 16.28 -13.20
N HIS A 104 -5.86 15.40 -14.20
CA HIS A 104 -6.16 15.81 -15.57
C HIS A 104 -7.56 16.40 -15.69
N HIS A 105 -8.54 15.75 -15.06
CA HIS A 105 -9.94 16.17 -15.09
C HIS A 105 -10.33 17.09 -13.93
N GLY A 106 -9.34 17.55 -13.13
CA GLY A 106 -9.55 18.47 -12.02
C GLY A 106 -10.33 17.91 -10.83
N ILE A 107 -10.40 16.57 -10.70
CA ILE A 107 -11.11 15.88 -9.61
C ILE A 107 -10.15 15.78 -8.42
N ASP A 108 -10.40 16.65 -7.44
CA ASP A 108 -9.60 16.78 -6.23
C ASP A 108 -10.47 17.33 -5.08
N LYS A 109 -9.88 17.43 -3.89
CA LYS A 109 -10.51 18.02 -2.71
C LYS A 109 -11.11 19.39 -3.02
N GLY A 110 -12.36 19.60 -2.65
CA GLY A 110 -13.10 20.85 -2.88
C GLY A 110 -13.64 21.02 -4.29
N LYS A 111 -13.48 20.05 -5.19
CA LYS A 111 -13.84 20.17 -6.63
C LYS A 111 -14.86 19.13 -7.12
N ILE A 112 -15.45 18.36 -6.22
CA ILE A 112 -16.39 17.30 -6.58
C ILE A 112 -17.77 17.86 -6.94
N ASN A 113 -18.30 17.39 -8.07
CA ASN A 113 -19.64 17.71 -8.55
C ASN A 113 -20.27 16.49 -9.25
N GLN A 114 -21.55 16.61 -9.64
CA GLN A 114 -22.30 15.53 -10.27
C GLN A 114 -21.74 15.09 -11.63
N GLU A 115 -21.12 16.00 -12.39
CA GLU A 115 -20.52 15.67 -13.69
C GLU A 115 -19.28 14.80 -13.52
N ASN A 116 -18.40 15.16 -12.58
CA ASN A 116 -17.22 14.36 -12.25
C ASN A 116 -17.59 13.00 -11.63
N ILE A 117 -18.63 12.94 -10.80
CA ILE A 117 -19.16 11.66 -10.29
C ILE A 117 -19.68 10.78 -11.44
N ALA A 118 -20.47 11.36 -12.35
CA ALA A 118 -20.99 10.64 -13.50
C ALA A 118 -19.85 10.18 -14.44
N PHE A 119 -18.80 10.98 -14.60
CA PHE A 119 -17.58 10.63 -15.34
C PHE A 119 -16.91 9.39 -14.74
N MET A 120 -16.60 9.40 -13.43
CA MET A 120 -16.00 8.25 -12.75
C MET A 120 -16.88 6.99 -12.86
N LYS A 121 -18.21 7.14 -12.70
CA LYS A 121 -19.15 6.01 -12.87
C LYS A 121 -19.13 5.44 -14.28
N ARG A 122 -19.02 6.25 -15.33
CA ARG A 122 -18.91 5.76 -16.71
C ARG A 122 -17.62 4.97 -16.92
N GLN A 123 -16.48 5.45 -16.43
CA GLN A 123 -15.21 4.70 -16.49
C GLN A 123 -15.29 3.37 -15.74
N LEU A 124 -15.84 3.38 -14.51
CA LEU A 124 -16.05 2.15 -13.74
C LEU A 124 -17.01 1.18 -14.44
N THR A 125 -18.05 1.68 -15.13
CA THR A 125 -18.92 0.83 -15.94
C THR A 125 -18.13 0.12 -17.04
N GLU A 126 -17.31 0.84 -17.81
CA GLU A 126 -16.48 0.25 -18.87
C GLU A 126 -15.57 -0.86 -18.30
N LEU A 127 -14.88 -0.58 -17.19
CA LEU A 127 -14.00 -1.54 -16.51
C LEU A 127 -14.74 -2.78 -15.98
N LEU A 128 -16.01 -2.63 -15.58
CA LEU A 128 -16.80 -3.72 -15.00
C LEU A 128 -17.64 -4.49 -16.04
N THR A 129 -17.85 -3.97 -17.25
CA THR A 129 -18.62 -4.65 -18.30
C THR A 129 -17.76 -5.27 -19.39
N ASN A 130 -16.59 -4.69 -19.69
CA ASN A 130 -15.82 -5.09 -20.87
C ASN A 130 -14.79 -6.19 -20.60
N TYR A 131 -14.41 -6.40 -19.34
CA TYR A 131 -13.29 -7.26 -18.98
C TYR A 131 -13.70 -8.52 -18.18
N GLY A 132 -14.97 -8.90 -18.15
CA GLY A 132 -15.46 -10.07 -17.41
C GLY A 132 -15.40 -9.91 -15.88
N GLU A 133 -15.40 -11.01 -15.11
CA GLU A 133 -15.40 -10.97 -13.65
C GLU A 133 -14.15 -10.28 -13.07
N ILE A 134 -14.37 -9.24 -12.27
CA ILE A 134 -13.39 -8.50 -11.50
C ILE A 134 -13.63 -8.79 -10.01
N ILE A 135 -12.65 -9.38 -9.33
CA ILE A 135 -12.81 -9.79 -7.93
C ILE A 135 -12.69 -8.63 -6.95
N CYS A 136 -11.98 -7.57 -7.35
CA CYS A 136 -11.87 -6.34 -6.56
C CYS A 136 -11.49 -5.12 -7.42
N ILE A 137 -11.92 -3.95 -6.96
CA ILE A 137 -11.38 -2.66 -7.37
C ILE A 137 -10.72 -2.02 -6.15
N VAL A 138 -9.42 -1.77 -6.25
CA VAL A 138 -8.67 -0.92 -5.33
C VAL A 138 -8.85 0.53 -5.77
N ILE A 139 -9.52 1.33 -4.96
CA ILE A 139 -9.77 2.75 -5.21
C ILE A 139 -8.83 3.59 -4.36
N ASP A 140 -8.11 4.50 -4.99
CA ASP A 140 -7.13 5.37 -4.34
C ASP A 140 -7.49 6.85 -4.57
N GLY A 141 -6.95 7.73 -3.75
CA GLY A 141 -7.28 9.15 -3.67
C GLY A 141 -8.56 9.44 -2.89
N TRP A 142 -9.27 8.42 -2.40
CA TRP A 142 -10.56 8.59 -1.73
C TRP A 142 -10.40 8.84 -0.23
N GLY A 143 -10.55 10.08 0.20
CA GLY A 143 -10.27 10.48 1.58
C GLY A 143 -8.81 10.30 1.95
N SER A 144 -7.90 10.37 0.97
CA SER A 144 -6.48 10.16 1.18
C SER A 144 -5.83 11.32 1.94
N LYS A 145 -4.82 11.03 2.76
CA LYS A 145 -4.09 12.07 3.52
C LYS A 145 -3.27 13.01 2.63
N TRP A 146 -3.11 12.65 1.35
CA TRP A 146 -2.30 13.39 0.40
C TRP A 146 -3.12 14.25 -0.59
N GLY A 147 -4.44 14.06 -0.66
CA GLY A 147 -5.29 14.74 -1.64
C GLY A 147 -6.56 13.96 -1.97
N GLY A 148 -7.29 14.44 -2.99
CA GLY A 148 -8.49 13.79 -3.52
C GLY A 148 -9.78 14.07 -2.75
N PRO A 149 -10.92 13.57 -3.25
CA PRO A 149 -12.24 13.80 -2.66
C PRO A 149 -12.33 13.34 -1.21
N THR A 150 -12.92 14.15 -0.33
CA THR A 150 -13.29 13.68 1.01
C THR A 150 -14.51 12.76 0.95
N PHE A 151 -14.76 12.00 2.03
CA PHE A 151 -16.00 11.22 2.15
C PHE A 151 -17.26 12.06 2.40
N GLU A 152 -17.11 13.34 2.74
CA GLU A 152 -18.24 14.29 2.77
C GLU A 152 -18.63 14.71 1.34
N GLU A 153 -17.64 14.90 0.48
CA GLU A 153 -17.82 15.30 -0.93
C GLU A 153 -18.26 14.13 -1.82
N LEU A 154 -17.67 12.96 -1.59
CA LEU A 154 -17.94 11.72 -2.30
C LEU A 154 -18.12 10.59 -1.28
N PRO A 155 -19.34 10.33 -0.78
CA PRO A 155 -19.57 9.24 0.17
C PRO A 155 -19.23 7.87 -0.42
N PHE A 156 -18.65 6.97 0.38
CA PHE A 156 -18.19 5.63 -0.04
C PHE A 156 -19.25 4.84 -0.81
N SER A 157 -20.50 4.92 -0.37
CA SER A 157 -21.64 4.25 -1.02
C SER A 157 -21.84 4.67 -2.48
N VAL A 158 -21.50 5.91 -2.87
CA VAL A 158 -21.79 6.44 -4.21
C VAL A 158 -21.15 5.61 -5.32
N LEU A 159 -19.87 5.24 -5.17
CA LEU A 159 -19.18 4.38 -6.13
C LEU A 159 -19.32 2.90 -5.76
N ALA A 160 -19.34 2.55 -4.47
CA ALA A 160 -19.51 1.16 -4.07
C ALA A 160 -20.83 0.57 -4.56
N ASP A 161 -21.95 1.29 -4.41
CA ASP A 161 -23.26 0.84 -4.90
C ASP A 161 -23.30 0.75 -6.43
N HIS A 162 -22.61 1.66 -7.14
CA HIS A 162 -22.48 1.61 -8.59
C HIS A 162 -21.73 0.35 -9.03
N ILE A 163 -20.58 0.07 -8.40
CA ILE A 163 -19.78 -1.13 -8.66
C ILE A 163 -20.62 -2.39 -8.41
N HIS A 164 -21.29 -2.50 -7.24
CA HIS A 164 -22.10 -3.67 -6.90
C HIS A 164 -23.36 -3.83 -7.77
N SER A 165 -23.88 -2.75 -8.35
CA SER A 165 -25.00 -2.82 -9.29
C SER A 165 -24.64 -3.54 -10.60
N ILE A 166 -23.34 -3.57 -10.94
CA ILE A 166 -22.80 -4.21 -12.14
C ILE A 166 -22.17 -5.56 -11.79
N GLN A 167 -21.32 -5.59 -10.76
CA GLN A 167 -20.66 -6.80 -10.26
C GLN A 167 -20.84 -6.93 -8.74
N PRO A 168 -21.90 -7.63 -8.26
CA PRO A 168 -22.27 -7.66 -6.84
C PRO A 168 -21.25 -8.36 -5.93
N ASN A 169 -20.33 -9.15 -6.50
CA ASN A 169 -19.27 -9.85 -5.77
C ASN A 169 -17.91 -9.14 -5.83
N CYS A 170 -17.81 -8.00 -6.53
CA CYS A 170 -16.57 -7.24 -6.64
C CYS A 170 -16.29 -6.49 -5.33
N LEU A 171 -15.18 -6.79 -4.67
CA LEU A 171 -14.76 -6.07 -3.46
C LEU A 171 -14.31 -4.64 -3.80
N VAL A 172 -14.80 -3.65 -3.07
CA VAL A 172 -14.40 -2.24 -3.16
C VAL A 172 -13.47 -1.94 -2.00
N ILE A 173 -12.21 -1.70 -2.33
CA ILE A 173 -11.13 -1.57 -1.36
C ILE A 173 -10.57 -0.16 -1.44
N ASN A 174 -10.69 0.63 -0.37
CA ASN A 174 -10.15 1.98 -0.33
C ASN A 174 -8.68 1.97 0.14
N HIS A 175 -7.83 2.61 -0.65
CA HIS A 175 -6.40 2.77 -0.43
C HIS A 175 -6.11 4.19 0.09
N SER A 176 -6.55 4.49 1.31
CA SER A 176 -6.52 5.86 1.87
C SER A 176 -5.60 6.04 3.07
N CYS A 177 -4.89 4.99 3.46
CA CYS A 177 -4.14 4.89 4.72
C CYS A 177 -5.01 5.02 6.00
N ASN A 178 -6.34 4.88 5.88
CA ASN A 178 -7.29 4.86 6.99
C ASN A 178 -7.72 3.41 7.31
N THR A 179 -8.07 3.13 8.57
CA THR A 179 -8.50 1.82 9.07
C THR A 179 -10.02 1.69 9.27
N SER A 180 -10.81 2.65 8.80
CA SER A 180 -12.28 2.61 8.89
C SER A 180 -12.92 1.69 7.84
N LEU A 181 -13.67 0.70 8.31
CA LEU A 181 -14.51 -0.16 7.46
C LEU A 181 -15.82 0.52 6.98
N GLU A 182 -16.12 1.73 7.44
CA GLU A 182 -17.21 2.53 6.85
C GLU A 182 -16.83 3.04 5.45
N GLN A 183 -15.53 3.07 5.17
CA GLN A 183 -14.93 3.66 3.98
C GLN A 183 -14.17 2.61 3.14
N SER A 184 -14.28 1.32 3.49
CA SER A 184 -13.68 0.21 2.76
C SER A 184 -14.28 -1.13 3.17
N GLN A 185 -14.36 -2.12 2.27
CA GLN A 185 -14.82 -3.46 2.63
C GLN A 185 -13.73 -4.34 3.27
N ILE A 186 -12.45 -4.06 2.97
CA ILE A 186 -11.27 -4.60 3.67
C ILE A 186 -10.24 -3.47 3.84
N ILE A 187 -9.39 -3.51 4.85
CA ILE A 187 -8.40 -2.44 5.06
C ILE A 187 -7.18 -2.64 4.15
N HIS A 188 -6.68 -1.56 3.53
CA HIS A 188 -5.41 -1.58 2.81
C HIS A 188 -4.34 -0.89 3.66
N TYR A 189 -3.32 -1.65 4.07
CA TYR A 189 -2.14 -1.12 4.75
C TYR A 189 -1.06 -0.72 3.75
N GLU A 190 -0.73 0.56 3.74
CA GLU A 190 0.21 1.21 2.84
C GLU A 190 1.66 1.05 3.32
N ALA A 191 2.21 -0.15 3.08
CA ALA A 191 3.51 -0.56 3.62
C ALA A 191 4.69 0.29 3.13
N THR A 192 4.57 0.99 1.99
CA THR A 192 5.68 1.85 1.52
C THR A 192 5.80 3.15 2.32
N HIS A 193 4.74 3.54 3.04
CA HIS A 193 4.70 4.71 3.92
C HIS A 193 4.60 4.34 5.40
N GLY A 194 5.11 3.15 5.77
CA GLY A 194 5.28 2.74 7.17
C GLY A 194 4.02 2.20 7.84
N GLN A 195 2.90 2.09 7.14
CA GLN A 195 1.68 1.48 7.67
C GLN A 195 1.69 -0.03 7.41
N HIS A 196 1.78 -0.81 8.48
CA HIS A 196 1.86 -2.27 8.41
C HIS A 196 0.73 -2.95 9.18
N CYS A 197 0.42 -4.18 8.79
CA CYS A 197 -0.52 -5.03 9.51
C CYS A 197 -0.08 -5.16 10.98
N PRO A 198 -0.95 -4.81 11.95
CA PRO A 198 -0.67 -5.01 13.37
C PRO A 198 -0.55 -6.49 13.76
N TYR A 199 0.22 -6.77 14.82
CA TYR A 199 0.48 -8.13 15.34
C TYR A 199 -0.74 -8.84 15.94
N ASP A 200 -1.83 -8.12 16.18
CA ASP A 200 -3.08 -8.65 16.69
C ASP A 200 -4.25 -8.42 15.72
N ASN A 201 -3.95 -8.15 14.44
CA ASN A 201 -4.97 -7.85 13.46
C ASN A 201 -5.94 -9.03 13.29
N THR A 202 -7.24 -8.70 13.38
CA THR A 202 -8.37 -9.60 13.09
C THR A 202 -9.31 -9.01 12.05
N ILE A 203 -8.99 -7.82 11.53
CA ILE A 203 -9.74 -7.13 10.49
C ILE A 203 -9.36 -7.74 9.14
N PRO A 204 -10.31 -8.08 8.25
CA PRO A 204 -9.97 -8.48 6.90
C PRO A 204 -9.21 -7.35 6.21
N SER A 205 -7.99 -7.65 5.76
CA SER A 205 -7.08 -6.63 5.27
C SER A 205 -6.26 -7.11 4.07
N GLN A 206 -5.56 -6.19 3.45
CA GLN A 206 -4.44 -6.44 2.55
C GLN A 206 -3.29 -5.48 2.89
N GLN A 207 -2.06 -5.91 2.65
CA GLN A 207 -0.87 -5.07 2.78
C GLN A 207 -0.19 -4.97 1.42
N GLY A 208 0.14 -3.75 1.00
CA GLY A 208 0.77 -3.46 -0.29
C GLY A 208 2.24 -3.02 -0.17
N PRO A 209 3.21 -3.96 -0.17
CA PRO A 209 4.63 -3.62 -0.31
C PRO A 209 5.11 -3.72 -1.75
N THR A 210 6.32 -3.24 -2.02
CA THR A 210 6.96 -3.30 -3.34
C THR A 210 8.09 -4.34 -3.38
N LEU A 211 8.26 -4.99 -4.54
CA LEU A 211 9.42 -5.84 -4.82
C LEU A 211 10.64 -4.99 -5.20
N GLN A 212 10.41 -4.00 -6.05
CA GLN A 212 11.37 -2.96 -6.42
C GLN A 212 11.35 -1.81 -5.39
N PRO A 213 12.30 -0.86 -5.45
CA PRO A 213 12.38 0.22 -4.47
C PRO A 213 11.14 1.14 -4.40
N ALA A 214 10.31 1.16 -5.43
CA ALA A 214 9.13 2.03 -5.51
C ALA A 214 7.96 1.37 -6.26
N TRP A 215 6.84 2.10 -6.39
CA TRP A 215 5.62 1.64 -7.06
C TRP A 215 5.84 1.51 -8.56
N PHE A 216 6.23 2.59 -9.22
CA PHE A 216 6.58 2.59 -10.63
C PHE A 216 8.06 2.34 -10.84
N TRP A 217 8.40 1.81 -12.02
CA TRP A 217 9.78 1.58 -12.44
C TRP A 217 10.49 2.90 -12.71
N GLU A 218 11.77 2.97 -12.33
CA GLU A 218 12.68 4.08 -12.63
C GLU A 218 14.00 3.56 -13.21
N PRO A 219 14.73 4.35 -14.02
CA PRO A 219 16.03 3.94 -14.56
C PRO A 219 17.01 3.49 -13.49
N GLY A 220 17.66 2.35 -13.73
CA GLY A 220 18.55 1.69 -12.77
C GLY A 220 17.87 0.56 -12.00
N PHE A 221 16.54 0.44 -12.03
CA PHE A 221 15.83 -0.65 -11.36
C PHE A 221 16.15 -2.03 -11.94
N GLU A 222 16.62 -2.11 -13.18
CA GLU A 222 17.12 -3.34 -13.80
C GLU A 222 18.36 -3.91 -13.08
N GLN A 223 19.04 -3.08 -12.27
CA GLN A 223 20.18 -3.44 -11.43
C GLN A 223 19.93 -3.20 -9.94
N ALA A 224 18.75 -2.70 -9.55
CA ALA A 224 18.45 -2.39 -8.16
C ALA A 224 18.40 -3.63 -7.28
N GLU A 225 18.71 -3.44 -6.01
CA GLU A 225 18.45 -4.44 -4.99
C GLU A 225 16.94 -4.60 -4.81
N LEU A 226 16.45 -5.81 -5.07
CA LEU A 226 15.06 -6.18 -4.89
C LEU A 226 14.83 -6.72 -3.49
N LYS A 227 13.61 -6.55 -2.95
CA LYS A 227 13.18 -7.17 -1.67
C LYS A 227 13.50 -8.66 -1.66
N SER A 228 14.24 -9.10 -0.63
CA SER A 228 14.78 -10.45 -0.56
C SER A 228 13.68 -11.51 -0.47
N VAL A 229 13.98 -12.74 -0.92
CA VAL A 229 13.05 -13.88 -0.78
C VAL A 229 12.69 -14.13 0.69
N SER A 230 13.66 -13.95 1.60
CA SER A 230 13.44 -14.12 3.04
C SER A 230 12.47 -13.08 3.59
N ASP A 231 12.57 -11.82 3.17
CA ASP A 231 11.63 -10.77 3.60
C ASP A 231 10.24 -11.02 3.03
N VAL A 232 10.13 -11.40 1.75
CA VAL A 232 8.83 -11.76 1.14
C VAL A 232 8.20 -12.94 1.90
N ASN A 233 8.98 -13.98 2.20
CA ASN A 233 8.50 -15.13 2.96
C ASN A 233 7.97 -14.73 4.34
N ALA A 234 8.78 -13.99 5.11
CA ALA A 234 8.44 -13.51 6.43
C ALA A 234 7.18 -12.63 6.44
N GLU A 235 7.13 -11.60 5.58
CA GLU A 235 6.01 -10.67 5.51
C GLU A 235 4.72 -11.37 5.04
N LEU A 236 4.82 -12.30 4.08
CA LEU A 236 3.67 -13.08 3.59
C LEU A 236 3.11 -14.00 4.68
N HIS A 237 3.96 -14.74 5.38
CA HIS A 237 3.53 -15.61 6.47
C HIS A 237 2.94 -14.80 7.63
N PHE A 238 3.57 -13.67 7.97
CA PHE A 238 3.02 -12.76 8.96
C PHE A 238 1.64 -12.27 8.54
N ALA A 239 1.48 -11.70 7.33
CA ALA A 239 0.20 -11.21 6.85
C ALA A 239 -0.90 -12.28 6.86
N ASN A 240 -0.61 -13.48 6.32
CA ASN A 240 -1.57 -14.58 6.26
C ASN A 240 -2.03 -15.06 7.64
N ASN A 241 -1.13 -15.06 8.64
CA ASN A 241 -1.46 -15.43 10.02
C ASN A 241 -2.25 -14.34 10.78
N HIS A 242 -2.40 -13.15 10.20
CA HIS A 242 -3.11 -12.01 10.76
C HIS A 242 -4.24 -11.53 9.84
N TYR A 243 -4.89 -12.45 9.12
CA TYR A 243 -6.06 -12.20 8.27
C TYR A 243 -5.86 -11.11 7.19
N THR A 244 -4.62 -10.98 6.72
CA THR A 244 -4.20 -9.95 5.77
C THR A 244 -3.65 -10.60 4.50
N ASN A 245 -4.17 -10.22 3.33
CA ASN A 245 -3.59 -10.61 2.04
C ASN A 245 -2.28 -9.83 1.79
N TYR A 246 -1.31 -10.47 1.13
CA TYR A 246 -0.05 -9.84 0.75
C TYR A 246 -0.06 -9.46 -0.75
N LEU A 247 -0.22 -8.18 -1.05
CA LEU A 247 -0.33 -7.65 -2.41
C LEU A 247 1.01 -7.04 -2.87
N LEU A 248 1.98 -7.91 -3.18
CA LEU A 248 3.32 -7.49 -3.61
C LEU A 248 3.28 -6.78 -4.98
N ASN A 249 3.74 -5.53 -5.02
CA ASN A 249 3.88 -4.74 -6.23
C ASN A 249 5.10 -5.13 -7.06
N VAL A 250 4.91 -5.19 -8.37
CA VAL A 250 5.94 -5.42 -9.38
C VAL A 250 5.71 -4.47 -10.55
N SER A 251 6.71 -3.66 -10.88
CA SER A 251 6.59 -2.65 -11.96
C SER A 251 7.28 -3.07 -13.25
N PRO A 252 6.56 -3.09 -14.39
CA PRO A 252 7.17 -3.18 -15.71
C PRO A 252 8.00 -1.93 -16.06
N ASN A 253 9.03 -2.11 -16.87
CA ASN A 253 9.91 -1.07 -17.39
C ASN A 253 9.31 -0.35 -18.62
N ILE A 254 10.03 0.64 -19.15
CA ILE A 254 9.61 1.42 -20.34
C ILE A 254 9.44 0.61 -21.63
N ASP A 255 10.04 -0.60 -21.72
CA ASP A 255 9.82 -1.49 -22.86
C ASP A 255 8.46 -2.22 -22.75
N GLY A 256 7.82 -2.20 -21.57
CA GLY A 256 6.60 -2.96 -21.28
C GLY A 256 6.87 -4.38 -20.77
N LEU A 257 8.06 -4.62 -20.22
CA LEU A 257 8.49 -5.92 -19.71
C LEU A 257 8.85 -5.82 -18.22
N LEU A 258 8.74 -6.93 -17.49
CA LEU A 258 9.44 -7.07 -16.22
C LEU A 258 10.93 -7.30 -16.51
N ASP A 259 11.79 -6.61 -15.77
CA ASP A 259 13.24 -6.77 -15.88
C ASP A 259 13.70 -8.20 -15.50
N ASP A 260 14.85 -8.62 -16.02
CA ASP A 260 15.38 -9.97 -15.80
C ASP A 260 15.64 -10.27 -14.31
N ASN A 261 16.09 -9.26 -13.53
CA ASN A 261 16.27 -9.39 -12.08
C ASN A 261 14.94 -9.67 -11.36
N VAL A 262 13.86 -9.03 -11.81
CA VAL A 262 12.50 -9.20 -11.29
C VAL A 262 11.97 -10.60 -11.64
N ILE A 263 12.07 -11.03 -12.90
CA ILE A 263 11.65 -12.38 -13.32
C ILE A 263 12.40 -13.45 -12.53
N LYS A 264 13.72 -13.30 -12.37
CA LYS A 264 14.53 -14.21 -11.57
C LYS A 264 14.05 -14.24 -10.12
N ARG A 265 13.84 -13.08 -9.49
CA ARG A 265 13.38 -13.00 -8.09
C ARG A 265 11.98 -13.60 -7.90
N LEU A 266 11.06 -13.39 -8.84
CA LEU A 266 9.72 -14.00 -8.80
C LEU A 266 9.79 -15.54 -8.85
N LYS A 267 10.69 -16.08 -9.68
CA LYS A 267 10.95 -17.53 -9.71
C LYS A 267 11.55 -18.04 -8.39
N GLU A 268 12.55 -17.35 -7.85
CA GLU A 268 13.14 -17.69 -6.55
C GLU A 268 12.08 -17.67 -5.43
N ILE A 269 11.17 -16.69 -5.45
CA ILE A 269 10.04 -16.62 -4.52
C ILE A 269 9.17 -17.87 -4.63
N GLY A 270 8.71 -18.26 -5.82
CA GLY A 270 7.83 -19.42 -5.92
C GLY A 270 8.52 -20.77 -5.68
N GLU A 271 9.84 -20.86 -5.83
CA GLU A 271 10.61 -22.05 -5.47
C GLU A 271 10.78 -22.20 -3.94
N LEU A 272 11.01 -21.08 -3.23
CA LEU A 272 11.45 -21.11 -1.83
C LEU A 272 10.35 -20.73 -0.82
N VAL A 273 9.34 -19.98 -1.24
CA VAL A 273 8.23 -19.54 -0.37
C VAL A 273 7.13 -20.58 -0.39
N GLN A 274 6.92 -21.25 0.74
CA GLN A 274 5.93 -22.32 0.88
C GLN A 274 4.74 -21.83 1.70
N VAL A 275 3.67 -21.44 1.01
CA VAL A 275 2.42 -21.02 1.68
C VAL A 275 1.57 -22.25 1.97
N THR A 276 1.59 -22.73 3.21
CA THR A 276 0.59 -23.66 3.71
C THR A 276 -0.55 -22.87 4.35
N THR A 277 -1.66 -22.73 3.65
CA THR A 277 -2.89 -22.20 4.24
C THR A 277 -3.81 -23.36 4.60
N GLU A 278 -4.02 -23.57 5.91
CA GLU A 278 -5.19 -24.33 6.34
C GLU A 278 -6.43 -23.58 5.85
N LYS A 279 -7.39 -24.33 5.29
CA LYS A 279 -8.64 -23.73 4.84
C LYS A 279 -9.36 -23.17 6.06
N MET A 280 -9.54 -21.85 6.12
CA MET A 280 -10.35 -21.24 7.19
C MET A 280 -11.76 -21.84 7.18
N THR A 281 -12.17 -22.38 8.32
CA THR A 281 -13.52 -22.93 8.53
C THR A 281 -14.49 -21.92 9.12
N SER A 282 -13.98 -20.83 9.71
CA SER A 282 -14.75 -19.75 10.32
C SER A 282 -13.97 -18.44 10.27
N LEU A 283 -14.68 -17.30 10.21
CA LEU A 283 -14.08 -15.97 10.34
C LEU A 283 -13.78 -15.65 11.82
N PRO A 284 -12.69 -14.93 12.13
CA PRO A 284 -12.41 -14.48 13.49
C PRO A 284 -13.43 -13.43 13.94
N THR A 285 -13.61 -13.31 15.26
CA THR A 285 -14.25 -12.12 15.84
C THR A 285 -13.34 -10.92 15.62
N ARG A 286 -13.84 -9.91 14.90
CA ARG A 286 -13.09 -8.68 14.65
C ARG A 286 -12.95 -7.86 15.94
N THR A 287 -11.76 -7.33 16.16
CA THR A 287 -11.44 -6.40 17.25
C THR A 287 -10.64 -5.23 16.71
N GLU A 288 -10.62 -4.12 17.45
CA GLU A 288 -9.66 -3.04 17.22
C GLU A 288 -8.22 -3.58 17.31
N VAL A 289 -7.34 -3.00 16.50
CA VAL A 289 -5.91 -3.31 16.49
C VAL A 289 -5.23 -2.74 17.72
N ASN A 290 -4.20 -3.43 18.20
CA ASN A 290 -3.42 -3.09 19.38
C ASN A 290 -4.28 -2.79 20.63
N ARG A 291 -5.50 -3.33 20.74
CA ARG A 291 -6.50 -2.94 21.77
C ARG A 291 -6.03 -3.15 23.21
N LEU A 292 -5.10 -4.07 23.43
CA LEU A 292 -4.54 -4.38 24.75
C LEU A 292 -3.24 -3.62 25.04
N VAL A 293 -2.67 -2.95 24.05
CA VAL A 293 -1.42 -2.20 24.17
C VAL A 293 -1.73 -0.86 24.81
N LYS A 294 -1.11 -0.61 25.97
CA LYS A 294 -1.20 0.67 26.67
C LYS A 294 -0.04 1.56 26.27
N VAL A 295 -0.34 2.75 25.77
CA VAL A 295 0.68 3.73 25.39
C VAL A 295 0.87 4.76 26.48
N LYS A 296 2.13 5.12 26.73
CA LYS A 296 2.52 6.29 27.53
C LYS A 296 3.55 7.09 26.76
N ALA A 297 3.56 8.40 26.95
CA ALA A 297 4.63 9.24 26.43
C ALA A 297 5.14 10.17 27.53
N SER A 298 6.36 10.70 27.33
CA SER A 298 6.94 11.74 28.17
C SER A 298 6.06 13.00 28.21
N SER A 299 5.43 13.34 27.08
CA SER A 299 4.41 14.37 26.96
C SER A 299 3.59 14.20 25.67
N GLN A 300 2.51 14.96 25.51
CA GLN A 300 1.71 15.00 24.29
C GLN A 300 1.01 16.35 24.13
N GLU A 301 0.87 16.81 22.90
CA GLU A 301 -0.02 17.94 22.54
C GLU A 301 -1.47 17.46 22.40
N LYS A 302 -2.44 18.35 22.64
CA LYS A 302 -3.87 18.06 22.46
C LYS A 302 -4.16 17.79 20.98
N GLY A 303 -4.81 16.66 20.67
CA GLY A 303 -5.06 16.19 19.30
C GLY A 303 -3.89 15.42 18.68
N TYR A 304 -2.81 15.22 19.42
CA TYR A 304 -1.63 14.43 19.02
C TYR A 304 -1.25 13.43 20.12
N GLU A 305 -2.25 12.74 20.63
CA GLU A 305 -2.15 11.78 21.72
C GLU A 305 -1.20 10.63 21.36
N ALA A 306 -0.50 10.09 22.36
CA ALA A 306 0.49 9.03 22.15
C ALA A 306 -0.11 7.75 21.55
N GLN A 307 -1.40 7.49 21.79
CA GLN A 307 -2.11 6.32 21.27
C GLN A 307 -2.13 6.26 19.72
N HIS A 308 -2.00 7.40 19.05
CA HIS A 308 -2.02 7.47 17.59
C HIS A 308 -0.88 6.71 16.91
N VAL A 309 0.23 6.42 17.61
CA VAL A 309 1.36 5.69 17.00
C VAL A 309 1.09 4.20 16.78
N ILE A 310 -0.06 3.67 17.23
CA ILE A 310 -0.42 2.25 17.14
C ILE A 310 -1.86 2.04 16.65
N ASP A 311 -2.55 3.06 16.15
CA ASP A 311 -3.91 2.91 15.62
C ASP A 311 -3.93 2.44 14.15
N ALA A 312 -2.74 2.24 13.57
CA ALA A 312 -2.52 1.90 12.17
C ALA A 312 -3.19 2.90 11.21
N ASN A 313 -3.34 4.17 11.59
CA ASN A 313 -3.98 5.20 10.78
C ASN A 313 -3.00 6.35 10.50
N LEU A 314 -2.60 6.53 9.25
CA LEU A 314 -1.60 7.55 8.92
C LEU A 314 -2.17 9.00 8.91
N HIS A 315 -3.44 9.20 9.25
CA HIS A 315 -4.06 10.52 9.44
C HIS A 315 -3.87 11.08 10.85
N THR A 316 -3.51 10.23 11.81
CA THR A 316 -3.27 10.57 13.21
C THR A 316 -1.78 10.47 13.52
N ASN A 317 -1.31 11.22 14.52
CA ASN A 317 0.10 11.28 14.87
C ASN A 317 0.29 11.58 16.36
N TRP A 318 1.43 11.20 16.91
CA TRP A 318 1.92 11.70 18.20
C TRP A 318 2.87 12.88 18.02
N LYS A 319 2.74 13.85 18.93
CA LYS A 319 3.59 15.04 19.01
C LYS A 319 3.85 15.39 20.46
N PHE A 320 5.13 15.46 20.84
CA PHE A 320 5.54 15.86 22.19
C PHE A 320 5.52 17.39 22.38
N LEU A 321 5.42 17.85 23.63
CA LEU A 321 5.44 19.28 23.97
C LEU A 321 6.81 19.91 23.67
N THR A 322 6.84 21.16 23.24
CA THR A 322 8.09 21.93 23.00
C THR A 322 9.04 21.96 24.21
N THR A 323 8.51 21.83 25.42
CA THR A 323 9.28 21.80 26.68
C THR A 323 9.85 20.43 27.02
N ASP A 324 9.47 19.37 26.32
CA ASP A 324 9.86 18.00 26.59
C ASP A 324 11.30 17.72 26.13
N LYS A 325 12.13 17.31 27.09
CA LYS A 325 13.53 16.92 26.87
C LYS A 325 13.72 15.40 26.82
N GLU A 326 12.72 14.64 27.25
CA GLU A 326 12.77 13.17 27.34
C GLU A 326 12.28 12.50 26.05
N ARG A 327 11.25 13.06 25.41
CA ARG A 327 10.80 12.76 24.02
C ARG A 327 10.67 11.27 23.70
N TRP A 328 10.02 10.52 24.58
CA TRP A 328 9.82 9.09 24.41
C TRP A 328 8.35 8.69 24.38
N VAL A 329 8.07 7.60 23.67
CA VAL A 329 6.79 6.89 23.66
C VAL A 329 7.04 5.42 24.01
N GLU A 330 6.31 4.92 25.01
CA GLU A 330 6.38 3.56 25.58
C GLU A 330 5.11 2.80 25.20
N LEU A 331 5.29 1.60 24.64
CA LEU A 331 4.24 0.62 24.38
C LEU A 331 4.32 -0.49 25.43
N ASN A 332 3.22 -0.74 26.14
CA ASN A 332 3.10 -1.83 27.11
C ASN A 332 2.05 -2.84 26.64
N TYR A 333 2.52 -4.03 26.26
CA TYR A 333 1.70 -5.11 25.71
C TYR A 333 0.88 -5.88 26.76
N GLY A 334 1.01 -5.53 28.04
CA GLY A 334 0.29 -6.15 29.16
C GLY A 334 0.83 -7.53 29.57
N LYS A 335 1.41 -8.28 28.65
CA LYS A 335 2.16 -9.53 28.85
C LYS A 335 3.48 -9.48 28.07
N PRO A 336 4.45 -10.35 28.38
CA PRO A 336 5.66 -10.47 27.56
C PRO A 336 5.31 -10.91 26.13
N GLU A 337 5.74 -10.13 25.15
CA GLU A 337 5.69 -10.46 23.72
C GLU A 337 7.11 -10.59 23.19
N THR A 338 7.30 -11.34 22.10
CA THR A 338 8.60 -11.49 21.45
C THR A 338 8.58 -10.82 20.10
N PHE A 339 9.55 -9.95 19.85
CA PHE A 339 9.72 -9.28 18.55
C PHE A 339 11.16 -9.35 18.09
N ASN A 340 11.37 -9.29 16.78
CA ASN A 340 12.69 -9.24 16.13
C ASN A 340 12.78 -8.15 15.06
N LYS A 341 11.71 -7.40 14.82
CA LYS A 341 11.68 -6.27 13.91
C LYS A 341 10.79 -5.17 14.43
N VAL A 342 11.16 -3.94 14.09
CA VAL A 342 10.39 -2.73 14.33
C VAL A 342 10.29 -1.95 13.03
N ILE A 343 9.11 -1.38 12.81
CA ILE A 343 8.80 -0.51 11.68
C ILE A 343 8.23 0.76 12.29
N CYS A 344 8.71 1.92 11.86
CA CYS A 344 8.19 3.19 12.31
C CYS A 344 8.37 4.29 11.27
N GLY A 345 7.56 5.34 11.36
CA GLY A 345 7.61 6.42 10.39
C GLY A 345 7.08 7.73 10.96
N GLU A 346 7.59 8.82 10.41
CA GLU A 346 7.13 10.17 10.65
C GLU A 346 6.62 10.85 9.37
N PHE A 347 5.85 11.92 9.54
CA PHE A 347 5.22 12.59 8.42
C PHE A 347 6.18 13.50 7.61
N TYR A 348 7.01 14.32 8.27
CA TYR A 348 7.77 15.42 7.63
C TYR A 348 9.30 15.20 7.51
N ARG A 349 9.83 14.04 7.93
CA ARG A 349 11.27 13.70 7.92
C ARG A 349 12.16 14.59 8.81
N ASP A 350 11.62 15.00 9.96
CA ASP A 350 12.29 15.87 10.92
C ASP A 350 13.17 15.10 11.94
N ILE A 351 12.94 13.81 12.20
CA ILE A 351 13.71 12.99 13.16
C ILE A 351 15.07 12.60 12.57
N LYS A 352 16.14 13.06 13.20
CA LYS A 352 17.53 12.82 12.76
C LYS A 352 18.21 11.70 13.50
N LYS A 353 17.89 11.50 14.78
CA LYS A 353 18.44 10.41 15.59
C LYS A 353 17.40 9.90 16.56
N PHE A 354 17.30 8.58 16.67
CA PHE A 354 16.40 7.94 17.62
C PHE A 354 16.94 6.58 18.03
N LYS A 355 16.44 6.07 19.14
CA LYS A 355 16.73 4.72 19.62
C LYS A 355 15.46 3.99 19.99
N ILE A 356 15.55 2.67 19.96
CA ILE A 356 14.48 1.74 20.25
C ILE A 356 14.98 0.79 21.33
N GLU A 357 14.21 0.66 22.40
CA GLU A 357 14.60 -0.06 23.61
C GLU A 357 13.53 -1.06 24.04
N ALA A 358 13.97 -2.15 24.67
CA ALA A 358 13.11 -3.11 25.35
C ALA A 358 13.39 -3.12 26.85
N TYR A 359 12.36 -3.29 27.67
CA TYR A 359 12.50 -3.34 29.12
C TYR A 359 12.78 -4.78 29.58
N VAL A 360 14.05 -5.10 29.84
CA VAL A 360 14.54 -6.44 30.17
C VAL A 360 15.33 -6.42 31.48
N ASN A 361 15.03 -7.33 32.41
CA ASN A 361 15.66 -7.42 33.72
C ASN A 361 15.64 -6.08 34.49
N HIS A 362 14.47 -5.45 34.51
CA HIS A 362 14.22 -4.16 35.16
C HIS A 362 15.03 -2.97 34.60
N LYS A 363 15.59 -3.09 33.39
CA LYS A 363 16.38 -2.04 32.73
C LYS A 363 15.97 -1.90 31.27
N TRP A 364 15.98 -0.67 30.78
CA TRP A 364 15.89 -0.41 29.34
C TRP A 364 17.19 -0.84 28.67
N ARG A 365 17.07 -1.63 27.61
CA ARG A 365 18.19 -2.06 26.77
C ARG A 365 17.89 -1.62 25.35
N GLU A 366 18.85 -0.93 24.74
CA GLU A 366 18.78 -0.61 23.31
C GLU A 366 18.79 -1.90 22.49
N ILE A 367 17.85 -2.00 21.56
CA ILE A 367 17.68 -3.12 20.64
C ILE A 367 17.87 -2.67 19.18
N ALA A 368 17.65 -1.39 18.87
CA ALA A 368 17.94 -0.77 17.59
C ALA A 368 18.14 0.74 17.76
N HIS A 369 18.75 1.38 16.77
CA HIS A 369 18.79 2.83 16.61
C HIS A 369 18.68 3.16 15.12
N GLY A 370 18.41 4.42 14.82
CA GLY A 370 18.35 4.90 13.45
C GLY A 370 18.72 6.37 13.34
N GLU A 371 19.12 6.72 12.13
CA GLU A 371 19.30 8.10 11.67
C GLU A 371 18.30 8.36 10.55
N GLU A 372 17.82 9.60 10.43
CA GLU A 372 16.85 10.01 9.39
C GLU A 372 15.65 9.06 9.23
N MET A 373 14.72 9.05 10.20
CA MET A 373 13.64 8.06 10.24
C MET A 373 12.84 8.00 8.94
N GLY A 374 12.45 9.16 8.40
CA GLY A 374 11.61 9.21 7.21
C GLY A 374 10.24 8.57 7.45
N VAL A 375 9.56 8.20 6.36
CA VAL A 375 8.17 7.71 6.42
C VAL A 375 8.06 6.21 6.72
N ASN A 376 9.16 5.45 6.62
CA ASN A 376 9.13 3.99 6.66
C ASN A 376 10.49 3.41 7.07
N PHE A 377 10.94 3.74 8.28
CA PHE A 377 12.11 3.11 8.86
C PHE A 377 11.81 1.68 9.29
N HIS A 378 12.77 0.78 9.08
CA HIS A 378 12.70 -0.59 9.54
C HIS A 378 14.05 -1.05 10.10
N ALA A 379 14.03 -1.77 11.21
CA ALA A 379 15.23 -2.38 11.77
C ALA A 379 14.94 -3.79 12.30
N SER A 380 15.79 -4.74 11.89
CA SER A 380 15.83 -6.08 12.45
C SER A 380 16.81 -6.15 13.61
N PHE A 381 16.48 -6.92 14.64
CA PHE A 381 17.30 -7.11 15.82
C PHE A 381 17.18 -8.54 16.35
N LYS A 382 18.09 -8.94 17.24
CA LYS A 382 18.00 -10.25 17.90
C LYS A 382 16.67 -10.34 18.64
N ALA A 383 15.93 -11.44 18.45
CA ALA A 383 14.64 -11.65 19.09
C ALA A 383 14.71 -11.34 20.60
N VAL A 384 13.82 -10.47 21.06
CA VAL A 384 13.74 -10.02 22.46
C VAL A 384 12.32 -10.18 22.95
N THR A 385 12.19 -10.88 24.07
CA THR A 385 10.94 -11.01 24.82
C THR A 385 10.87 -9.95 25.91
N ALA A 386 9.90 -9.05 25.83
CA ALA A 386 9.64 -8.03 26.84
C ALA A 386 8.16 -7.66 26.89
N GLN A 387 7.73 -7.09 28.01
CA GLN A 387 6.37 -6.53 28.12
C GLN A 387 6.30 -5.09 27.59
N LYS A 388 7.44 -4.38 27.59
CA LYS A 388 7.49 -2.96 27.24
C LYS A 388 8.59 -2.67 26.22
N TYR A 389 8.23 -1.83 25.26
CA TYR A 389 9.11 -1.32 24.23
C TYR A 389 8.98 0.19 24.17
N ARG A 390 10.06 0.88 23.79
CA ARG A 390 10.11 2.34 23.81
C ARG A 390 10.88 2.87 22.60
N LEU A 391 10.36 3.94 22.01
CA LEU A 391 11.08 4.77 21.05
C LEU A 391 11.44 6.09 21.73
N THR A 392 12.67 6.55 21.57
CA THR A 392 13.14 7.85 22.08
C THR A 392 13.77 8.66 20.95
N ILE A 393 13.24 9.87 20.73
CA ILE A 393 13.76 10.82 19.75
C ILE A 393 14.92 11.59 20.39
N LEU A 394 16.13 11.36 19.89
CA LEU A 394 17.36 11.94 20.40
C LEU A 394 17.65 13.30 19.75
N ASP A 395 17.34 13.43 18.46
CA ASP A 395 17.58 14.64 17.68
C ASP A 395 16.53 14.83 16.58
N CYS A 396 16.14 16.07 16.33
CA CYS A 396 15.15 16.45 15.31
C CYS A 396 15.27 17.92 14.90
N ASP A 397 15.03 18.24 13.62
CA ASP A 397 15.10 19.61 13.09
C ASP A 397 13.95 20.48 13.60
N ARG A 398 12.74 19.90 13.61
CA ARG A 398 11.49 20.47 14.14
C ARG A 398 10.81 19.41 14.98
N ILE A 399 9.76 19.81 15.71
CA ILE A 399 8.96 18.84 16.47
C ILE A 399 8.25 17.93 15.44
N PRO A 400 8.60 16.64 15.40
CA PRO A 400 8.09 15.72 14.40
C PRO A 400 6.66 15.31 14.70
N LEU A 401 5.98 14.81 13.66
CA LEU A 401 4.74 14.06 13.77
C LEU A 401 5.08 12.58 13.57
N LEU A 402 5.15 11.84 14.67
CA LEU A 402 5.38 10.39 14.62
C LEU A 402 4.06 9.69 14.30
N SER A 403 4.00 8.99 13.17
CA SER A 403 2.77 8.42 12.65
C SER A 403 2.54 6.99 13.14
N GLU A 404 3.57 6.14 13.08
CA GLU A 404 3.39 4.70 13.33
C GLU A 404 4.61 4.09 14.04
N ILE A 405 4.35 3.14 14.93
CA ILE A 405 5.33 2.21 15.50
C ILE A 405 4.72 0.80 15.54
N THR A 406 5.20 -0.09 14.68
CA THR A 406 4.78 -1.49 14.64
C THR A 406 5.95 -2.40 15.03
N PHE A 407 5.77 -3.20 16.09
CA PHE A 407 6.68 -4.31 16.39
C PHE A 407 6.10 -5.61 15.86
N VAL A 408 6.95 -6.41 15.21
CA VAL A 408 6.55 -7.68 14.60
C VAL A 408 7.59 -8.76 14.88
N GLN A 409 7.12 -10.00 14.84
CA GLN A 409 7.96 -11.19 14.85
C GLN A 409 7.83 -11.87 13.49
N TYR A 410 8.90 -11.79 12.71
CA TYR A 410 9.05 -12.45 11.42
C TYR A 410 9.75 -13.80 11.55
#